data_AF-A0A7W7Z6R2-F1
#
_entry.id   AF-A0A7W7Z6R2-F1
#
_cell.length_a   1.000
_cell.length_b   1.000
_cell.length_c   1.000
_cell.angle_alpha   90.00
_cell.angle_beta   90.00
_cell.angle_gamma   90.00
#
_symmetry.space_group_name_H-M   'P 1'
#
loop_
_entity.id
_entity.type
_entity.pdbx_description
1 polymer ?
#
loop_
_entity_poly.entity_id
_entity_poly.type
_entity_poly.pdbx_seq_one_letter_code
_entity_poly.pdbx_strand_id
1 'polypeptide(L)' 'MADRPRDLADRMARRRAPADGFLRQTLTLPRDEARAAARAFFASFPKAAYMSGVESWRELPGDRIEFTLKRLPSAD' A
#
# COMPACT_ATOMS: atom_id res chain seq x y z
N MET A 1 8.97 -15.55 -23.08
CA MET A 1 8.89 -14.07 -23.11
C MET A 1 7.47 -13.68 -22.71
N ALA A 2 7.24 -13.46 -21.41
CA ALA A 2 5.98 -12.97 -20.87
C ALA A 2 6.27 -12.33 -19.50
N ASP A 3 6.96 -11.19 -19.54
CA ASP A 3 7.11 -10.30 -18.39
C ASP A 3 5.75 -9.61 -18.18
N ARG A 4 4.84 -10.29 -17.50
CA ARG A 4 3.60 -9.68 -17.02
C ARG A 4 3.86 -9.22 -15.59
N PRO A 5 4.11 -7.91 -15.35
CA PRO A 5 4.42 -7.38 -14.02
C PRO A 5 3.33 -7.62 -12.98
N ARG A 6 2.12 -7.99 -13.43
CA ARG A 6 0.97 -8.36 -12.60
C ARG A 6 1.18 -9.67 -11.82
N ASP A 7 2.06 -10.55 -12.28
CA ASP A 7 2.33 -11.84 -11.64
C ASP A 7 3.25 -11.70 -10.40
N LEU A 8 4.11 -10.69 -10.38
CA LEU A 8 4.98 -10.39 -9.24
C LEU A 8 4.20 -9.77 -8.08
N ALA A 9 3.24 -8.89 -8.36
CA ALA A 9 2.36 -8.30 -7.36
C ALA A 9 1.44 -9.35 -6.71
N ASP A 10 0.87 -10.28 -7.49
CA ASP A 10 0.05 -11.39 -6.95
C ASP A 10 0.91 -12.40 -6.15
N ARG A 11 2.14 -12.70 -6.62
CA ARG A 11 3.09 -13.55 -5.88
C ARG A 11 3.56 -12.94 -4.57
N MET A 12 3.78 -11.62 -4.51
CA MET A 12 4.18 -10.91 -3.29
C MET A 12 3.02 -10.78 -2.30
N ALA A 13 1.78 -10.64 -2.79
CA ALA A 13 0.58 -10.63 -1.95
C ALA A 13 0.32 -12.00 -1.28
N ARG A 14 0.70 -13.12 -1.91
CA ARG A 14 0.49 -14.48 -1.37
C ARG A 14 1.55 -14.96 -0.37
N ARG A 15 2.66 -14.24 -0.17
CA ARG A 15 3.81 -14.71 0.64
C ARG A 15 4.01 -13.99 1.98
N ARG A 16 2.97 -13.45 2.62
CA ARG A 16 3.13 -12.96 4.00
C ARG A 16 1.86 -13.05 4.84
N ALA A 17 1.74 -14.12 5.60
CA ALA A 17 1.13 -14.10 6.93
C ALA A 17 2.21 -14.62 7.91
N PRO A 18 2.29 -14.14 9.19
CA PRO A 18 1.12 -13.93 10.04
C PRO A 18 1.17 -12.73 11.03
N ALA A 19 0.01 -12.44 11.68
CA ALA A 19 -0.13 -12.11 13.11
C ALA A 19 0.24 -10.73 13.75
N ASP A 20 0.70 -9.69 13.05
CA ASP A 20 0.92 -8.38 13.74
C ASP A 20 -0.36 -7.56 14.00
N GLY A 21 -1.51 -7.99 13.47
CA GLY A 21 -2.76 -7.24 13.59
C GLY A 21 -2.83 -5.99 12.71
N PHE A 22 -1.90 -5.75 11.79
CA PHE A 22 -1.97 -4.63 10.84
C PHE A 22 -2.57 -5.05 9.49
N LEU A 23 -3.55 -4.27 9.02
CA LEU A 23 -4.08 -4.33 7.67
C LEU A 23 -3.14 -3.61 6.71
N ARG A 24 -2.84 -4.27 5.59
CA ARG A 24 -2.00 -3.72 4.52
C ARG A 24 -2.81 -3.58 3.23
N GLN A 25 -2.63 -2.47 2.54
CA GLN A 25 -3.27 -2.19 1.27
C GLN A 25 -2.23 -1.69 0.26
N THR A 26 -2.00 -2.48 -0.78
CA THR A 26 -1.10 -2.13 -1.88
C THR A 26 -1.89 -1.52 -3.02
N LEU A 27 -1.47 -0.34 -3.47
CA LEU A 27 -2.08 0.42 -4.55
C LEU A 27 -1.03 0.76 -5.59
N THR A 28 -1.40 0.67 -6.88
CA THR A 28 -0.55 1.05 -8.00
C THR A 28 -1.27 2.14 -8.81
N LEU A 29 -0.86 3.39 -8.61
CA LEU A 29 -1.50 4.56 -9.20
C LEU A 29 -0.45 5.49 -9.81
N PRO A 30 -0.81 6.38 -10.75
CA PRO A 30 0.05 7.48 -11.18
C PRO A 30 0.60 8.28 -10.01
N ARG A 31 1.77 8.92 -10.17
CA ARG A 31 2.44 9.64 -9.08
C ARG A 31 1.56 10.69 -8.39
N ASP A 32 0.76 11.41 -9.17
CA ASP A 32 -0.15 12.42 -8.66
C ASP A 32 -1.30 11.79 -7.85
N GLU A 33 -1.94 10.76 -8.42
CA GLU A 33 -3.02 10.02 -7.76
C GLU A 33 -2.55 9.25 -6.53
N ALA A 34 -1.34 8.70 -6.54
CA ALA A 34 -0.74 8.02 -5.40
C ALA A 34 -0.58 8.97 -4.21
N ARG A 35 -0.17 10.22 -4.46
CA ARG A 35 -0.08 11.25 -3.42
C ARG A 35 -1.47 11.62 -2.91
N ALA A 36 -2.46 11.78 -3.80
CA ALA A 36 -3.83 12.08 -3.41
C ALA A 36 -4.45 10.96 -2.56
N ALA A 37 -4.28 9.70 -2.98
CA ALA A 37 -4.75 8.52 -2.28
C ALA A 37 -4.08 8.35 -0.90
N ALA A 38 -2.77 8.56 -0.80
CA ALA A 38 -2.07 8.55 0.48
C ALA A 38 -2.61 9.65 1.42
N ARG A 39 -2.80 10.88 0.93
CA ARG A 39 -3.39 11.97 1.72
C ARG A 39 -4.80 11.63 2.20
N ALA A 40 -5.65 11.12 1.31
CA ALA A 40 -7.01 10.70 1.66
C ALA A 40 -7.01 9.57 2.70
N PHE A 41 -6.08 8.62 2.58
CA PHE A 41 -5.92 7.56 3.56
C PHE A 41 -5.51 8.08 4.93
N PHE A 42 -4.54 8.99 5.01
CA PHE A 42 -4.14 9.60 6.28
C PHE A 42 -5.22 10.51 6.88
N ALA A 43 -6.07 11.11 6.04
CA ALA A 43 -7.21 11.89 6.49
C ALA A 43 -8.31 10.99 7.09
N SER A 44 -8.63 9.87 6.45
CA SER A 44 -9.65 8.91 6.94
C SER A 44 -9.15 8.05 8.10
N PHE A 45 -7.85 7.74 8.13
CA PHE A 45 -7.21 6.93 9.15
C PHE A 45 -6.03 7.72 9.75
N PRO A 46 -6.29 8.60 10.73
CA PRO A 46 -5.22 9.35 11.37
C PRO A 46 -4.26 8.42 12.10
N LYS A 47 -2.95 8.70 11.98
CA LYS A 47 -1.88 7.89 12.57
C LYS A 47 -2.04 7.69 14.08
N ALA A 48 -2.58 8.68 14.79
CA ALA A 48 -2.77 8.64 16.23
C ALA A 48 -3.74 7.52 16.66
N ALA A 49 -4.80 7.27 15.88
CA ALA A 49 -5.81 6.27 16.21
C ALA A 49 -5.52 4.91 15.58
N TYR A 50 -4.96 4.87 14.37
CA TYR A 50 -4.83 3.62 13.61
C TYR A 50 -3.38 3.19 13.34
N MET A 51 -2.40 3.88 13.92
CA MET A 51 -0.97 3.70 13.62
C MET A 51 -0.71 3.57 12.11
N SER A 52 -1.45 4.35 11.31
CA SER A 52 -1.42 4.30 9.86
C SER A 52 -0.11 4.85 9.31
N GLY A 53 0.42 4.23 8.26
CA GLY A 53 1.70 4.59 7.66
C GLY A 53 1.90 3.99 6.28
N VAL A 54 2.86 4.53 5.52
CA VAL A 54 3.37 3.87 4.32
C VAL A 54 4.42 2.86 4.77
N GLU A 55 4.23 1.58 4.44
CA GLU A 55 5.19 0.51 4.72
C GLU A 55 6.27 0.45 3.63
N SER A 56 5.88 0.60 2.37
CA SER A 56 6.81 0.58 1.23
C SER A 56 6.26 1.41 0.07
N TRP A 57 7.14 2.04 -0.71
CA TRP A 57 6.79 2.70 -1.96
C TRP A 57 7.90 2.48 -2.98
N ARG A 58 7.51 2.36 -4.25
CA ARG A 58 8.42 2.25 -5.39
C ARG A 58 7.85 2.95 -6.61
N GLU A 59 8.72 3.58 -7.37
CA GLU A 59 8.37 4.18 -8.65
C GLU A 59 8.45 3.10 -9.74
N LEU A 60 7.46 3.11 -10.62
CA LEU A 60 7.33 2.24 -11.79
C LEU A 60 7.52 3.07 -13.06
N PRO A 61 7.98 2.44 -14.15
CA PRO A 61 8.03 3.11 -15.45
C PRO A 61 6.63 3.55 -15.89
N GLY A 62 6.55 4.72 -16.53
CA GLY A 62 5.28 5.29 -17.00
C GLY A 62 4.53 6.12 -15.95
N ASP A 63 5.27 6.86 -15.11
CA ASP A 63 4.73 7.78 -14.08
C ASP A 63 3.83 7.12 -13.04
N ARG A 64 4.05 5.83 -12.75
CA ARG A 64 3.27 5.06 -11.78
C ARG A 64 4.06 4.87 -10.50
N ILE A 65 3.35 4.81 -9.38
CA ILE A 65 3.89 4.52 -8.06
C ILE A 65 3.10 3.35 -7.49
N GLU A 66 3.82 2.33 -7.06
CA GLU A 66 3.29 1.26 -6.23
C GLU A 66 3.64 1.57 -4.78
N PHE A 67 2.63 1.63 -3.92
CA PHE A 67 2.84 1.87 -2.50
C PHE A 67 1.95 0.97 -1.66
N THR A 68 2.48 0.54 -0.53
CA THR A 68 1.80 -0.30 0.46
C THR A 68 1.54 0.55 1.69
N LEU A 69 0.26 0.79 1.97
CA LEU A 69 -0.21 1.39 3.20
C LEU A 69 -0.40 0.31 4.26
N LYS A 70 -0.11 0.63 5.51
CA LYS A 70 -0.43 -0.18 6.68
C LYS A 70 -1.28 0.62 7.66
N ARG A 71 -2.21 -0.03 8.33
CA ARG A 71 -3.01 0.52 9.44
C ARG A 71 -3.46 -0.58 10.38
N LEU A 72 -3.86 -0.23 11.60
CA LEU A 72 -4.59 -1.13 12.47
C LEU A 72 -6.06 -1.27 12.01
N PRO A 73 -6.68 -2.44 12.22
CA PRO A 73 -8.10 -2.69 11.96
C PRO A 73 -8.97 -1.91 12.95
N SER A 74 -8.53 -1.78 14.19
CA SER A 74 -9.19 -1.06 15.26
C SER A 74 -8.26 0.01 15.84
N ALA A 75 -8.84 1.15 16.20
CA ALA A 75 -8.22 2.06 17.15
C ALA A 75 -8.46 1.47 18.55
N ASP A 76 -7.41 1.28 19.33
CA ASP A 76 -7.51 0.94 20.75
C ASP A 76 -8.08 2.12 21.55
#